data_AF-A0A5Q0BHP9-F1
#
_entry.id   AF-A0A5Q0BHP9-F1
#
_cell.length_a   1.000
_cell.length_b   1.000
_cell.length_c   1.000
_cell.angle_alpha   90.00
_cell.angle_beta   90.00
_cell.angle_gamma   90.00
#
_symmetry.space_group_name_H-M   'P 1'
#
loop_
_entity.id
_entity.type
_entity.pdbx_description
1 polymer ?
#
loop_
_entity_poly.entity_id
_entity_poly.type
_entity_poly.pdbx_seq_one_letter_code
_entity_poly.pdbx_strand_id
1 'polypeptide(L)'
;MALLTLNINKENTSMRYTAIYRALIALGLSLDFIGYSAQVFAAGSSPPAVTAWVVNKNGVTGSSPDATLNSLAVQIPANVSSVSSTASKVYIQTSGVPSYPTGPFPGNPAYASNIQAIYGIPLNPQPNLSNTLTEVGLGAIGVFVNGVAIFSYADAFSYQNQGVWHQDANVFEGQSFDTAPGHPAPLRNATTAVSGYLPGEYHHHQSPTSLREELGDDGTHHSPILGFAVDGYPIYGPYGYANPNGSGGLVRIKSSYSLRNMNDRTSLADGTVLPASEDGPSIASVALGSYAEDYVYVKDSGHLDEHNGRFTVTPDYPNGTYAYFTTVDANGKGVFPYFLGPTYYGVVATQSSTAIPDHAAPQAGGSGNGAGALLPHH
;
A
#
# COMPACT_ATOMS: atom_id res chain seq x y z
N MET A 1 44.26 23.90 1.13
CA MET A 1 45.04 22.79 1.72
C MET A 1 44.76 21.54 0.89
N ALA A 2 45.84 20.84 0.51
CA ALA A 2 46.00 19.72 -0.42
C ALA A 2 44.76 18.99 -1.00
N LEU A 3 44.64 19.02 -2.34
CA LEU A 3 43.86 18.06 -3.12
C LEU A 3 44.61 16.72 -3.12
N LEU A 4 44.04 15.69 -2.50
CA LEU A 4 44.58 14.33 -2.54
C LEU A 4 43.90 13.57 -3.68
N THR A 5 44.54 13.51 -4.85
CA THR A 5 44.07 12.68 -5.97
C THR A 5 44.52 11.24 -5.73
N LEU A 6 43.62 10.38 -5.23
CA LEU A 6 43.89 8.95 -5.12
C LEU A 6 43.35 8.23 -6.38
N ASN A 7 44.26 7.65 -7.14
CA ASN A 7 43.97 6.79 -8.28
C ASN A 7 43.63 5.39 -7.75
N ILE A 8 42.40 4.89 -7.95
CA ILE A 8 41.94 3.64 -7.30
C ILE A 8 41.43 2.64 -8.33
N ASN A 9 42.12 1.49 -8.42
CA ASN A 9 41.73 0.35 -9.24
C ASN A 9 40.47 -0.36 -8.69
N LYS A 10 39.61 -0.79 -9.62
CA LYS A 10 38.44 -1.66 -9.39
C LYS A 10 38.89 -2.98 -8.76
N GLU A 11 38.69 -3.14 -7.46
CA GLU A 11 38.20 -4.39 -6.83
C GLU A 11 38.14 -4.21 -5.30
N ASN A 12 37.00 -4.60 -4.71
CA ASN A 12 36.60 -4.48 -3.30
C ASN A 12 36.27 -3.08 -2.75
N THR A 13 35.07 -2.60 -3.11
CA THR A 13 34.43 -1.38 -2.63
C THR A 13 33.74 -1.51 -1.26
N SER A 14 33.22 -2.68 -0.89
CA SER A 14 32.36 -2.85 0.32
C SER A 14 33.08 -2.61 1.66
N MET A 15 34.27 -3.19 1.87
CA MET A 15 34.99 -3.04 3.16
C MET A 15 35.61 -1.64 3.38
N ARG A 16 35.67 -0.79 2.34
CA ARG A 16 36.37 0.51 2.41
C ARG A 16 35.48 1.65 2.93
N TYR A 17 34.16 1.53 2.79
CA TYR A 17 33.22 2.54 3.28
C TYR A 17 33.09 2.54 4.81
N THR A 18 33.20 1.37 5.46
CA THR A 18 33.11 1.24 6.92
C THR A 18 34.27 1.93 7.65
N ALA A 19 35.46 1.97 7.05
CA ALA A 19 36.63 2.63 7.63
C ALA A 19 36.55 4.17 7.54
N ILE A 20 36.04 4.69 6.42
CA ILE A 20 35.79 6.13 6.22
C ILE A 20 34.67 6.62 7.15
N TYR A 21 33.64 5.79 7.36
CA TYR A 21 32.53 6.06 8.28
C TYR A 21 33.00 6.26 9.74
N ARG A 22 33.96 5.45 10.22
CA ARG A 22 34.55 5.60 11.57
C ARG A 22 35.40 6.85 11.73
N ALA A 23 36.04 7.33 10.65
CA ALA A 23 36.85 8.56 10.68
C ALA A 23 35.99 9.83 10.67
N LEU A 24 34.81 9.81 10.05
CA LEU A 24 33.91 10.96 9.95
C LEU A 24 33.07 11.19 11.23
N ILE A 25 32.67 10.12 11.94
CA ILE A 25 31.99 10.23 13.24
C ILE A 25 32.89 10.89 14.30
N ALA A 26 34.21 10.70 14.22
CA ALA A 26 35.17 11.35 15.12
C ALA A 26 35.28 12.89 14.90
N LEU A 27 34.68 13.43 13.83
CA LEU A 27 34.78 14.84 13.45
C LEU A 27 33.48 15.65 13.64
N GLY A 28 32.41 15.06 14.19
CA GLY A 28 31.23 15.81 14.67
C GLY A 28 30.37 16.48 13.59
N LEU A 29 30.44 16.05 12.33
CA LEU A 29 29.61 16.57 11.25
C LEU A 29 28.29 15.78 11.13
N SER A 30 27.15 16.47 11.25
CA SER A 30 25.83 15.90 10.95
C SER A 30 25.62 15.86 9.44
N LEU A 31 25.59 14.66 8.85
CA LEU A 31 25.04 14.45 7.51
C LEU A 31 23.63 13.90 7.65
N ASP A 32 22.68 14.55 6.97
CA ASP A 32 21.36 13.96 6.71
C ASP A 32 21.56 12.60 6.02
N PHE A 33 20.96 11.59 6.61
CA PHE A 33 21.20 10.18 6.35
C PHE A 33 20.68 9.79 4.95
N ILE A 34 21.55 9.60 3.96
CA ILE A 34 21.22 8.80 2.76
C ILE A 34 21.95 7.47 2.91
N GLY A 35 21.37 6.57 3.70
CA GLY A 35 21.91 5.24 3.96
C GLY A 35 21.71 4.32 2.75
N TYR A 36 22.75 4.19 1.91
CA TYR A 36 22.84 3.08 0.96
C TYR A 36 23.41 1.85 1.70
N SER A 37 22.56 1.05 2.33
CA SER A 37 22.93 -0.27 2.83
C SER A 37 22.37 -1.33 1.91
N ALA A 38 23.23 -2.03 1.17
CA ALA A 38 22.83 -3.27 0.53
C ALA A 38 22.32 -4.23 1.62
N GLN A 39 21.14 -4.82 1.44
CA GLN A 39 20.61 -5.78 2.40
C GLN A 39 21.48 -7.04 2.36
N VAL A 40 22.26 -7.24 3.43
CA VAL A 40 23.06 -8.46 3.60
C VAL A 40 22.33 -9.36 4.57
N PHE A 41 21.73 -10.42 4.04
CA PHE A 41 21.16 -11.50 4.84
C PHE A 41 22.27 -12.45 5.31
N ALA A 42 22.05 -13.12 6.44
CA ALA A 42 22.99 -14.13 6.93
C ALA A 42 23.14 -15.25 5.90
N ALA A 43 24.33 -15.85 5.81
CA ALA A 43 24.56 -16.98 4.93
C ALA A 43 23.57 -18.10 5.23
N GLY A 44 22.70 -18.44 4.27
CA GLY A 44 21.68 -19.49 4.40
C GLY A 44 20.26 -19.02 4.73
N SER A 45 20.01 -17.74 5.01
CA SER A 45 18.64 -17.20 5.18
C SER A 45 18.14 -16.53 3.90
N SER A 46 16.97 -16.95 3.41
CA SER A 46 16.28 -16.27 2.31
C SER A 46 15.73 -14.91 2.77
N PRO A 47 15.65 -13.89 1.89
CA PRO A 47 15.02 -12.61 2.20
C PRO A 47 13.57 -12.79 2.68
N PRO A 48 13.06 -11.95 3.60
CA PRO A 48 11.66 -12.02 4.03
C PRO A 48 10.66 -11.96 2.87
N ALA A 49 10.98 -11.20 1.80
CA ALA A 49 10.21 -11.17 0.55
C ALA A 49 10.06 -12.53 -0.14
N VAL A 50 10.89 -13.54 0.16
CA VAL A 50 10.75 -14.90 -0.37
C VAL A 50 9.95 -15.80 0.58
N THR A 51 9.95 -15.52 1.89
CA THR A 51 9.49 -16.45 2.93
C THR A 51 8.22 -16.04 3.65
N ALA A 52 7.81 -14.77 3.60
CA ALA A 52 6.70 -14.24 4.40
C ALA A 52 5.29 -14.69 3.97
N TRP A 53 5.17 -15.41 2.85
CA TRP A 53 3.88 -15.71 2.20
C TRP A 53 3.07 -16.80 2.90
N VAL A 54 1.76 -16.57 3.00
CA VAL A 54 0.77 -17.56 3.43
C VAL A 54 0.43 -18.45 2.24
N VAL A 55 1.16 -19.56 2.10
CA VAL A 55 0.99 -20.50 0.98
C VAL A 55 -0.09 -21.53 1.29
N ASN A 56 -1.06 -21.69 0.39
CA ASN A 56 -2.12 -22.68 0.46
C ASN A 56 -1.58 -24.09 0.15
N LYS A 57 -1.18 -24.81 1.21
CA LYS A 57 -0.69 -26.19 1.11
C LYS A 57 -1.77 -27.25 1.34
N ASN A 58 -2.90 -26.85 1.91
CA ASN A 58 -3.93 -27.77 2.40
C ASN A 58 -5.21 -27.75 1.56
N GLY A 59 -5.22 -27.02 0.43
CA GLY A 59 -6.39 -26.90 -0.44
C GLY A 59 -7.52 -26.09 0.18
N VAL A 60 -7.19 -25.10 1.03
CA VAL A 60 -8.18 -24.19 1.61
C VAL A 60 -8.85 -23.39 0.50
N THR A 61 -10.15 -23.17 0.60
CA THR A 61 -10.91 -22.35 -0.34
C THR A 61 -11.44 -21.10 0.34
N GLY A 62 -11.90 -20.13 -0.45
CA GLY A 62 -12.56 -18.94 0.08
C GLY A 62 -13.86 -19.28 0.78
N SER A 63 -14.37 -18.34 1.57
CA SER A 63 -15.67 -18.44 2.23
C SER A 63 -16.38 -17.09 2.31
N SER A 64 -17.69 -17.10 2.58
CA SER A 64 -18.48 -15.90 2.80
C SER A 64 -19.57 -16.14 3.85
N PRO A 65 -19.95 -15.13 4.66
CA PRO A 65 -21.15 -15.20 5.49
C PRO A 65 -22.45 -15.13 4.68
N ASP A 66 -22.42 -14.62 3.43
CA ASP A 66 -23.58 -14.60 2.54
C ASP A 66 -23.68 -15.93 1.78
N ALA A 67 -24.85 -16.56 1.78
CA ALA A 67 -25.02 -17.90 1.20
C ALA A 67 -24.76 -17.92 -0.33
N THR A 68 -25.14 -16.87 -1.05
CA THR A 68 -24.95 -16.79 -2.50
C THR A 68 -23.48 -16.56 -2.84
N LEU A 69 -22.82 -15.60 -2.19
CA LEU A 69 -21.38 -15.38 -2.35
C LEU A 69 -20.57 -16.60 -1.89
N ASN A 70 -20.99 -17.26 -0.81
CA ASN A 70 -20.31 -18.45 -0.31
C ASN A 70 -20.36 -19.59 -1.33
N SER A 71 -21.47 -19.76 -2.06
CA SER A 71 -21.57 -20.75 -3.14
C SER A 71 -20.54 -20.54 -4.26
N LEU A 72 -20.06 -19.29 -4.44
CA LEU A 72 -19.00 -18.94 -5.38
C LEU A 72 -17.61 -19.07 -4.74
N ALA A 73 -17.42 -18.52 -3.54
CA ALA A 73 -16.14 -18.44 -2.84
C ALA A 73 -15.53 -19.83 -2.56
N VAL A 74 -16.35 -20.81 -2.16
CA VAL A 74 -15.88 -22.17 -1.84
C VAL A 74 -15.33 -22.94 -3.04
N GLN A 75 -15.51 -22.44 -4.26
CA GLN A 75 -14.96 -23.01 -5.48
C GLN A 75 -13.56 -22.47 -5.82
N ILE A 76 -13.10 -21.44 -5.09
CA ILE A 76 -11.87 -20.71 -5.40
C ILE A 76 -10.80 -21.07 -4.36
N PRO A 77 -9.60 -21.51 -4.77
CA PRO A 77 -8.49 -21.69 -3.84
C PRO A 77 -8.17 -20.38 -3.13
N ALA A 78 -8.06 -20.41 -1.81
CA ALA A 78 -7.65 -19.25 -1.02
C ALA A 78 -6.13 -19.10 -1.01
N ASN A 79 -5.66 -17.92 -0.58
CA ASN A 79 -4.27 -17.58 -0.30
C ASN A 79 -3.30 -17.72 -1.49
N VAL A 80 -1.99 -17.65 -1.24
CA VAL A 80 -0.95 -17.80 -2.28
C VAL A 80 -0.88 -19.26 -2.73
N SER A 81 -0.98 -19.52 -4.03
CA SER A 81 -0.88 -20.87 -4.58
C SER A 81 0.57 -21.32 -4.77
N SER A 82 1.46 -20.40 -5.17
CA SER A 82 2.88 -20.70 -5.33
C SER A 82 3.76 -19.47 -5.18
N VAL A 83 4.99 -19.70 -4.71
CA VAL A 83 6.05 -18.69 -4.60
C VAL A 83 7.26 -19.21 -5.37
N SER A 84 7.77 -18.41 -6.29
CA SER A 84 9.02 -18.69 -6.99
C SER A 84 9.90 -17.44 -7.00
N SER A 85 11.20 -17.59 -7.26
CA SER A 85 12.10 -16.43 -7.27
C SER A 85 13.22 -16.58 -8.29
N THR A 86 13.75 -15.43 -8.71
CA THR A 86 15.02 -15.26 -9.40
C THR A 86 16.00 -14.54 -8.47
N ALA A 87 17.18 -14.20 -8.96
CA ALA A 87 18.13 -13.37 -8.21
C ALA A 87 17.61 -11.94 -7.93
N SER A 88 16.62 -11.45 -8.70
CA SER A 88 16.18 -10.04 -8.62
C SER A 88 14.72 -9.85 -8.23
N LYS A 89 13.86 -10.87 -8.37
CA LYS A 89 12.42 -10.79 -8.07
C LYS A 89 11.90 -12.06 -7.42
N VAL A 90 10.88 -11.92 -6.59
CA VAL A 90 9.98 -13.00 -6.19
C VAL A 90 8.67 -12.89 -6.99
N TYR A 91 8.09 -14.02 -7.35
CA TYR A 91 6.84 -14.14 -8.10
C TYR A 91 5.81 -14.90 -7.27
N ILE A 92 4.64 -14.30 -7.12
CA ILE A 92 3.56 -14.75 -6.23
C ILE A 92 2.34 -15.07 -7.06
N GLN A 93 2.01 -16.35 -7.20
CA GLN A 93 0.80 -16.77 -7.88
C GLN A 93 -0.34 -16.89 -6.87
N THR A 94 -1.50 -16.30 -7.20
CA THR A 94 -2.66 -16.28 -6.29
C THR A 94 -3.96 -16.11 -7.05
N SER A 95 -5.06 -16.54 -6.43
CA SER A 95 -6.42 -16.25 -6.87
C SER A 95 -6.90 -14.85 -6.47
N GLY A 96 -6.19 -14.15 -5.56
CA GLY A 96 -6.65 -12.89 -4.95
C GLY A 96 -7.71 -13.07 -3.86
N VAL A 97 -8.02 -14.31 -3.45
CA VAL A 97 -9.05 -14.62 -2.44
C VAL A 97 -8.38 -15.09 -1.14
N PRO A 98 -8.69 -14.50 0.03
CA PRO A 98 -8.12 -14.90 1.31
C PRO A 98 -8.80 -16.14 1.93
N SER A 99 -8.21 -16.71 2.98
CA SER A 99 -8.82 -17.77 3.78
C SER A 99 -9.90 -17.29 4.74
N TYR A 100 -9.82 -16.05 5.21
CA TYR A 100 -10.89 -15.46 6.02
C TYR A 100 -12.15 -15.18 5.19
N PRO A 101 -13.34 -15.16 5.80
CA PRO A 101 -14.59 -14.90 5.08
C PRO A 101 -14.61 -13.51 4.45
N THR A 102 -15.13 -13.41 3.22
CA THR A 102 -15.33 -12.14 2.50
C THR A 102 -16.82 -11.91 2.20
N GLY A 103 -17.26 -10.66 2.09
CA GLY A 103 -18.68 -10.30 1.90
C GLY A 103 -19.43 -10.07 3.21
N PRO A 104 -20.69 -9.55 3.18
CA PRO A 104 -21.66 -9.58 2.07
C PRO A 104 -21.64 -8.40 1.07
N PHE A 105 -20.62 -7.55 1.07
CA PHE A 105 -20.41 -6.41 0.14
C PHE A 105 -21.69 -5.59 -0.20
N PRO A 106 -22.31 -4.90 0.76
CA PRO A 106 -23.56 -4.19 0.54
C PRO A 106 -23.50 -3.21 -0.65
N GLY A 107 -24.39 -3.37 -1.63
CA GLY A 107 -24.46 -2.50 -2.80
C GLY A 107 -23.37 -2.72 -3.85
N ASN A 108 -22.42 -3.63 -3.63
CA ASN A 108 -21.38 -3.96 -4.60
C ASN A 108 -21.89 -5.02 -5.59
N PRO A 109 -21.77 -4.81 -6.91
CA PRO A 109 -22.21 -5.77 -7.91
C PRO A 109 -21.24 -6.94 -8.11
N ALA A 110 -20.07 -6.94 -7.46
CA ALA A 110 -19.02 -7.93 -7.66
C ALA A 110 -18.86 -8.88 -6.46
N TYR A 111 -18.22 -10.02 -6.72
CA TYR A 111 -17.74 -10.95 -5.69
C TYR A 111 -16.22 -11.13 -5.78
N ALA A 112 -15.61 -11.59 -4.68
CA ALA A 112 -14.20 -11.99 -4.66
C ALA A 112 -13.98 -13.22 -5.55
N SER A 113 -13.46 -13.00 -6.76
CA SER A 113 -13.29 -14.02 -7.79
C SER A 113 -11.83 -14.43 -7.97
N ASN A 114 -11.59 -15.53 -8.69
CA ASN A 114 -10.23 -15.94 -9.03
C ASN A 114 -9.66 -15.06 -10.15
N ILE A 115 -8.75 -14.14 -9.80
CA ILE A 115 -8.11 -13.21 -10.75
C ILE A 115 -6.91 -13.81 -11.49
N GLN A 116 -6.44 -15.00 -11.10
CA GLN A 116 -5.28 -15.68 -11.68
C GLN A 116 -4.01 -14.80 -11.77
N ALA A 117 -3.74 -14.01 -10.71
CA ALA A 117 -2.65 -13.04 -10.69
C ALA A 117 -1.27 -13.68 -10.43
N ILE A 118 -0.23 -13.02 -10.95
CA ILE A 118 1.19 -13.30 -10.67
C ILE A 118 1.92 -12.00 -10.32
N TYR A 119 2.01 -11.63 -9.04
CA TYR A 119 2.72 -10.42 -8.64
C TYR A 119 4.24 -10.63 -8.66
N GLY A 120 4.99 -9.67 -9.20
CA GLY A 120 6.45 -9.71 -9.25
C GLY A 120 7.09 -8.63 -8.38
N ILE A 121 7.62 -8.98 -7.21
CA ILE A 121 8.16 -8.05 -6.22
C ILE A 121 9.71 -8.02 -6.28
N PRO A 122 10.35 -6.84 -6.39
CA PRO A 122 11.81 -6.72 -6.34
C PRO A 122 12.41 -7.24 -5.03
N LEU A 123 13.47 -8.04 -5.11
CA LEU A 123 14.20 -8.53 -3.93
C LEU A 123 15.27 -7.56 -3.41
N ASN A 124 15.67 -6.59 -4.23
CA ASN A 124 16.69 -5.59 -3.91
C ASN A 124 16.14 -4.19 -4.22
N PRO A 125 15.10 -3.73 -3.50
CA PRO A 125 14.50 -2.42 -3.75
C PRO A 125 15.55 -1.32 -3.60
N GLN A 126 15.47 -0.30 -4.44
CA GLN A 126 16.39 0.84 -4.43
C GLN A 126 15.59 2.12 -4.18
N PRO A 127 16.07 3.05 -3.33
CA PRO A 127 15.41 4.32 -3.14
C PRO A 127 15.39 5.11 -4.44
N ASN A 128 14.29 5.80 -4.72
CA ASN A 128 14.23 6.77 -5.80
C ASN A 128 14.87 8.08 -5.33
N LEU A 129 16.12 8.30 -5.74
CA LEU A 129 16.88 9.53 -5.42
C LEU A 129 16.72 10.62 -6.49
N SER A 130 15.78 10.46 -7.42
CA SER A 130 15.47 11.45 -8.45
C SER A 130 14.57 12.56 -7.89
N ASN A 131 14.62 13.73 -8.51
CA ASN A 131 13.65 14.81 -8.26
C ASN A 131 12.25 14.52 -8.86
N THR A 132 12.08 13.38 -9.53
CA THR A 132 10.80 12.93 -10.07
C THR A 132 10.44 11.61 -9.41
N LEU A 133 9.52 11.68 -8.46
CA LEU A 133 8.99 10.53 -7.74
C LEU A 133 7.92 9.83 -8.59
N THR A 134 7.69 8.54 -8.32
CA THR A 134 6.62 7.78 -8.98
C THR A 134 5.37 7.88 -8.12
N GLU A 135 4.29 8.40 -8.69
CA GLU A 135 2.99 8.46 -8.03
C GLU A 135 2.41 7.06 -7.78
N VAL A 136 1.74 6.91 -6.66
CA VAL A 136 0.93 5.74 -6.35
C VAL A 136 -0.34 5.83 -7.19
N GLY A 137 -0.42 4.98 -8.22
CA GLY A 137 -1.55 4.95 -9.14
C GLY A 137 -2.80 4.24 -8.58
N LEU A 138 -3.78 4.08 -9.46
CA LEU A 138 -4.95 3.25 -9.23
C LEU A 138 -4.60 1.75 -9.36
N GLY A 139 -5.43 0.90 -8.75
CA GLY A 139 -5.24 -0.55 -8.74
C GLY A 139 -4.21 -1.02 -7.73
N ALA A 140 -3.61 -2.19 -7.96
CA ALA A 140 -2.71 -2.82 -7.02
C ALA A 140 -1.37 -2.06 -6.86
N ILE A 141 -1.16 -1.47 -5.69
CA ILE A 141 0.07 -0.77 -5.26
C ILE A 141 1.00 -1.68 -4.45
N GLY A 142 0.50 -2.87 -4.12
CA GLY A 142 1.19 -3.91 -3.40
C GLY A 142 0.34 -5.16 -3.31
N VAL A 143 0.88 -6.17 -2.64
CA VAL A 143 0.20 -7.45 -2.40
C VAL A 143 0.43 -7.88 -0.96
N PHE A 144 -0.64 -8.29 -0.29
CA PHE A 144 -0.54 -8.88 1.04
C PHE A 144 0.09 -10.27 0.99
N VAL A 145 0.59 -10.75 2.13
CA VAL A 145 1.26 -12.06 2.22
C VAL A 145 0.32 -13.24 1.92
N ASN A 146 -1.00 -13.03 1.98
CA ASN A 146 -2.01 -13.99 1.55
C ASN A 146 -2.40 -13.86 0.06
N GLY A 147 -1.80 -12.94 -0.69
CA GLY A 147 -2.06 -12.76 -2.13
C GLY A 147 -3.22 -11.83 -2.47
N VAL A 148 -3.88 -11.22 -1.48
CA VAL A 148 -4.89 -10.18 -1.71
C VAL A 148 -4.22 -8.86 -2.12
N ALA A 149 -4.81 -8.14 -3.07
CA ALA A 149 -4.26 -6.88 -3.56
C ALA A 149 -4.42 -5.74 -2.54
N ILE A 150 -3.43 -4.85 -2.54
CA ILE A 150 -3.44 -3.60 -1.77
C ILE A 150 -3.69 -2.47 -2.74
N PHE A 151 -4.74 -1.68 -2.53
CA PHE A 151 -5.02 -0.50 -3.34
C PHE A 151 -4.63 0.77 -2.58
N SER A 152 -4.49 1.87 -3.32
CA SER A 152 -4.21 3.19 -2.75
C SER A 152 -5.40 3.72 -1.96
N TYR A 153 -5.25 4.90 -1.36
CA TYR A 153 -6.35 5.59 -0.67
C TYR A 153 -7.51 6.02 -1.60
N ALA A 154 -7.33 6.00 -2.93
CA ALA A 154 -8.27 6.56 -3.89
C ALA A 154 -9.21 5.52 -4.53
N ASP A 155 -10.44 5.93 -4.85
CA ASP A 155 -11.50 5.08 -5.46
C ASP A 155 -11.59 5.20 -7.00
N ALA A 156 -10.61 5.83 -7.64
CA ALA A 156 -10.56 6.20 -9.06
C ALA A 156 -11.45 7.38 -9.52
N PHE A 157 -12.27 7.96 -8.66
CA PHE A 157 -13.06 9.14 -8.98
C PHE A 157 -12.45 10.43 -8.42
N SER A 158 -12.83 11.53 -9.05
CA SER A 158 -12.56 12.87 -8.54
C SER A 158 -13.81 13.72 -8.62
N TYR A 159 -13.88 14.78 -7.82
CA TYR A 159 -14.97 15.73 -7.90
C TYR A 159 -15.13 16.26 -9.33
N GLN A 160 -16.34 16.12 -9.87
CA GLN A 160 -16.69 16.49 -11.26
C GLN A 160 -15.79 15.84 -12.34
N ASN A 161 -15.07 14.76 -12.03
CA ASN A 161 -14.11 14.10 -12.93
C ASN A 161 -13.01 15.03 -13.47
N GLN A 162 -12.58 16.00 -12.66
CA GLN A 162 -11.58 16.99 -13.08
C GLN A 162 -10.13 16.58 -12.77
N GLY A 163 -9.91 15.51 -11.99
CA GLY A 163 -8.58 15.05 -11.61
C GLY A 163 -7.87 15.97 -10.60
N VAL A 164 -8.62 16.74 -9.82
CA VAL A 164 -8.08 17.66 -8.80
C VAL A 164 -8.37 17.17 -7.39
N TRP A 165 -9.64 16.91 -7.07
CA TRP A 165 -10.07 16.44 -5.75
C TRP A 165 -10.40 14.95 -5.83
N HIS A 166 -9.45 14.08 -5.47
CA HIS A 166 -9.57 12.62 -5.56
C HIS A 166 -10.28 12.04 -4.34
N GLN A 167 -11.31 11.22 -4.56
CA GLN A 167 -12.14 10.68 -3.49
C GLN A 167 -11.38 9.64 -2.67
N ASP A 168 -11.50 9.70 -1.34
CA ASP A 168 -10.98 8.70 -0.42
C ASP A 168 -11.93 7.48 -0.41
N ALA A 169 -11.41 6.33 -0.82
CA ALA A 169 -12.17 5.09 -0.93
C ALA A 169 -12.78 4.65 0.40
N ASN A 170 -12.13 4.93 1.54
CA ASN A 170 -12.67 4.59 2.85
C ASN A 170 -13.92 5.40 3.21
N VAL A 171 -14.10 6.55 2.57
CA VAL A 171 -15.28 7.41 2.73
C VAL A 171 -16.35 7.07 1.69
N PHE A 172 -15.97 6.95 0.43
CA PHE A 172 -16.91 6.82 -0.69
C PHE A 172 -17.33 5.38 -1.00
N GLU A 173 -16.46 4.41 -0.75
CA GLU A 173 -16.73 2.98 -1.00
C GLU A 173 -16.96 2.19 0.29
N GLY A 174 -16.71 2.80 1.45
CA GLY A 174 -16.74 2.14 2.76
C GLY A 174 -18.04 1.42 3.11
N GLN A 175 -19.18 1.83 2.53
CA GLN A 175 -20.46 1.11 2.67
C GLN A 175 -20.40 -0.31 2.08
N SER A 176 -19.57 -0.52 1.07
CA SER A 176 -19.42 -1.79 0.36
C SER A 176 -18.37 -2.73 0.99
N PHE A 177 -17.65 -2.26 2.02
CA PHE A 177 -16.63 -3.06 2.68
C PHE A 177 -17.26 -4.19 3.49
N ASP A 178 -16.59 -5.34 3.53
CA ASP A 178 -16.90 -6.42 4.45
C ASP A 178 -16.33 -6.15 5.86
N THR A 179 -16.38 -7.15 6.74
CA THR A 179 -15.86 -7.04 8.11
C THR A 179 -14.33 -6.96 8.19
N ALA A 180 -13.64 -7.32 7.10
CA ALA A 180 -12.18 -7.37 7.00
C ALA A 180 -11.55 -6.07 6.45
N PRO A 181 -12.23 -4.93 6.62
CA PRO A 181 -12.65 -3.94 5.60
C PRO A 181 -12.03 -4.02 4.18
N GLY A 182 -12.42 -5.04 3.41
CA GLY A 182 -12.14 -5.13 1.97
C GLY A 182 -13.40 -5.22 1.12
N HIS A 183 -13.27 -5.06 -0.19
CA HIS A 183 -14.35 -5.23 -1.16
C HIS A 183 -13.81 -5.59 -2.55
N PRO A 184 -14.65 -6.14 -3.46
CA PRO A 184 -14.25 -6.43 -4.82
C PRO A 184 -14.54 -5.27 -5.78
N ALA A 185 -13.66 -5.05 -6.75
CA ALA A 185 -13.96 -4.24 -7.94
C ALA A 185 -14.18 -5.16 -9.15
N PRO A 186 -15.21 -4.94 -10.00
CA PRO A 186 -15.42 -5.74 -11.20
C PRO A 186 -14.16 -5.82 -12.09
N LEU A 187 -13.85 -7.01 -12.61
CA LEU A 187 -12.78 -7.14 -13.59
C LEU A 187 -13.15 -6.40 -14.88
N ARG A 188 -12.19 -5.76 -15.54
CA ARG A 188 -12.45 -4.85 -16.69
C ARG A 188 -13.30 -5.44 -17.81
N ASN A 189 -13.19 -6.75 -18.04
CA ASN A 189 -13.92 -7.46 -19.10
C ASN A 189 -15.01 -8.40 -18.54
N ALA A 190 -15.39 -8.23 -17.27
CA ALA A 190 -16.47 -8.99 -16.66
C ALA A 190 -17.82 -8.53 -17.22
N THR A 191 -18.39 -9.31 -18.14
CA THR A 191 -19.71 -9.01 -18.75
C THR A 191 -20.80 -9.99 -18.33
N THR A 192 -20.42 -11.12 -17.73
CA THR A 192 -21.35 -12.21 -17.37
C THR A 192 -21.42 -12.34 -15.87
N ALA A 193 -22.58 -12.02 -15.30
CA ALA A 193 -22.85 -12.24 -13.89
C ALA A 193 -23.09 -13.73 -13.61
N VAL A 194 -22.52 -14.24 -12.53
CA VAL A 194 -22.78 -15.58 -12.00
C VAL A 194 -23.48 -15.40 -10.66
N SER A 195 -24.64 -16.03 -10.50
CA SER A 195 -25.47 -15.87 -9.29
C SER A 195 -25.79 -14.41 -8.93
N GLY A 196 -25.91 -13.54 -9.94
CA GLY A 196 -26.21 -12.10 -9.76
C GLY A 196 -24.99 -11.20 -9.53
N TYR A 197 -23.78 -11.74 -9.46
CA TYR A 197 -22.56 -10.98 -9.21
C TYR A 197 -21.56 -11.07 -10.37
N LEU A 198 -20.87 -9.98 -10.65
CA LEU A 198 -19.74 -9.95 -11.58
C LEU A 198 -18.47 -10.48 -10.90
N PRO A 199 -17.60 -11.22 -11.61
CA PRO A 199 -16.28 -11.53 -11.07
C PRO A 199 -15.50 -10.23 -10.81
N GLY A 200 -14.96 -10.10 -9.60
CA GLY A 200 -14.15 -8.97 -9.20
C GLY A 200 -12.85 -9.36 -8.50
N GLU A 201 -11.94 -8.38 -8.43
CA GLU A 201 -10.70 -8.44 -7.66
C GLU A 201 -10.96 -7.90 -6.26
N TYR A 202 -10.84 -8.76 -5.25
CA TYR A 202 -10.93 -8.38 -3.85
C TYR A 202 -9.66 -7.68 -3.38
N HIS A 203 -9.81 -6.53 -2.73
CA HIS A 203 -8.70 -5.68 -2.32
C HIS A 203 -9.06 -4.86 -1.07
N HIS A 204 -8.06 -4.17 -0.53
CA HIS A 204 -8.20 -3.29 0.64
C HIS A 204 -7.63 -1.91 0.36
N HIS A 205 -8.35 -0.88 0.81
CA HIS A 205 -7.90 0.52 0.87
C HIS A 205 -7.40 0.94 2.26
N GLN A 206 -7.52 0.05 3.26
CA GLN A 206 -7.04 0.27 4.61
C GLN A 206 -6.59 -1.02 5.30
N SER A 207 -5.98 -0.86 6.49
CA SER A 207 -5.45 -1.96 7.30
C SER A 207 -6.39 -3.19 7.35
N PRO A 208 -5.98 -4.36 6.84
CA PRO A 208 -6.84 -5.55 6.75
C PRO A 208 -6.97 -6.21 8.12
N THR A 209 -8.10 -6.02 8.80
CA THR A 209 -8.28 -6.48 10.20
C THR A 209 -8.18 -7.99 10.32
N SER A 210 -8.82 -8.74 9.43
CA SER A 210 -8.80 -10.21 9.46
C SER A 210 -7.42 -10.79 9.13
N LEU A 211 -6.67 -10.20 8.20
CA LEU A 211 -5.30 -10.65 7.93
C LEU A 211 -4.38 -10.38 9.13
N ARG A 212 -4.54 -9.21 9.78
CA ARG A 212 -3.80 -8.89 11.00
C ARG A 212 -4.09 -9.91 12.10
N GLU A 213 -5.35 -10.30 12.28
CA GLU A 213 -5.74 -11.35 13.22
C GLU A 213 -5.12 -12.72 12.85
N GLU A 214 -5.19 -13.13 11.58
CA GLU A 214 -4.58 -14.38 11.08
C GLU A 214 -3.06 -14.42 11.33
N LEU A 215 -2.38 -13.27 11.27
CA LEU A 215 -0.94 -13.16 11.50
C LEU A 215 -0.57 -12.87 12.97
N GLY A 216 -1.55 -12.81 13.87
CA GLY A 216 -1.33 -12.56 15.31
C GLY A 216 -0.88 -11.14 15.64
N ASP A 217 -1.22 -10.15 14.82
CA ASP A 217 -0.90 -8.73 15.02
C ASP A 217 -1.84 -8.06 16.04
N ASP A 218 -1.68 -8.43 17.31
CA ASP A 218 -2.49 -8.01 18.45
C ASP A 218 -1.98 -6.73 19.15
N GLY A 219 -0.89 -6.14 18.65
CA GLY A 219 -0.25 -4.94 19.22
C GLY A 219 0.61 -5.18 20.46
N THR A 220 0.88 -6.43 20.81
CA THR A 220 1.82 -6.79 21.90
C THR A 220 3.25 -6.99 21.43
N HIS A 221 3.46 -7.11 20.12
CA HIS A 221 4.77 -7.26 19.47
C HIS A 221 4.91 -6.29 18.29
N HIS A 222 6.12 -6.19 17.73
CA HIS A 222 6.30 -5.53 16.43
C HIS A 222 5.39 -6.22 15.41
N SER A 223 4.63 -5.44 14.64
CA SER A 223 3.72 -6.00 13.66
C SER A 223 4.47 -6.88 12.66
N PRO A 224 3.86 -7.96 12.16
CA PRO A 224 4.42 -8.76 11.09
C PRO A 224 4.39 -7.98 9.76
N ILE A 225 5.13 -8.47 8.78
CA ILE A 225 4.97 -8.04 7.39
C ILE A 225 3.57 -8.46 6.93
N LEU A 226 2.73 -7.48 6.62
CA LEU A 226 1.41 -7.72 6.04
C LEU A 226 1.50 -7.92 4.53
N GLY A 227 2.46 -7.29 3.86
CA GLY A 227 2.62 -7.38 2.41
C GLY A 227 3.88 -6.69 1.91
N PHE A 228 3.97 -6.55 0.60
CA PHE A 228 5.05 -5.82 -0.07
C PHE A 228 4.48 -4.86 -1.11
N ALA A 229 5.02 -3.65 -1.14
CA ALA A 229 4.71 -2.67 -2.18
C ALA A 229 5.38 -3.06 -3.51
N VAL A 230 4.86 -2.55 -4.63
CA VAL A 230 5.39 -2.87 -5.97
C VAL A 230 6.83 -2.39 -6.20
N ASP A 231 7.31 -1.44 -5.40
CA ASP A 231 8.72 -1.00 -5.39
C ASP A 231 9.66 -1.96 -4.64
N GLY A 232 9.11 -2.96 -3.95
CA GLY A 232 9.84 -4.03 -3.27
C GLY A 232 10.02 -3.86 -1.76
N TYR A 233 9.59 -2.73 -1.18
CA TYR A 233 9.71 -2.54 0.28
C TYR A 233 8.56 -3.23 1.05
N PRO A 234 8.83 -3.74 2.26
CA PRO A 234 7.81 -4.37 3.10
C PRO A 234 6.80 -3.35 3.60
N ILE A 235 5.56 -3.82 3.78
CA ILE A 235 4.45 -3.10 4.42
C ILE A 235 4.15 -3.84 5.74
N TYR A 236 4.35 -3.16 6.87
CA TYR A 236 4.07 -3.68 8.20
C TYR A 236 2.68 -3.26 8.70
N GLY A 237 2.17 -3.97 9.71
CA GLY A 237 1.05 -3.51 10.52
C GLY A 237 1.39 -2.27 11.36
N PRO A 238 0.48 -1.80 12.22
CA PRO A 238 0.57 -0.46 12.81
C PRO A 238 1.51 -0.33 14.02
N TYR A 239 2.22 -1.40 14.41
CA TYR A 239 3.08 -1.40 15.60
C TYR A 239 4.54 -1.64 15.24
N GLY A 240 5.43 -0.85 15.84
CA GLY A 240 6.87 -0.95 15.63
C GLY A 240 7.67 -0.27 16.73
N TYR A 241 8.99 -0.21 16.59
CA TYR A 241 9.83 0.43 17.60
C TYR A 241 9.67 1.96 17.59
N ALA A 242 9.70 2.59 18.77
CA ALA A 242 9.61 4.05 18.88
C ALA A 242 10.71 4.73 18.06
N ASN A 243 11.94 4.27 18.21
CA ASN A 243 13.09 4.82 17.51
C ASN A 243 13.44 3.97 16.28
N PRO A 244 13.77 4.59 15.13
CA PRO A 244 14.22 3.91 13.92
C PRO A 244 15.37 2.90 14.09
N ASN A 245 16.23 3.08 15.09
CA ASN A 245 17.34 2.17 15.36
C ASN A 245 16.94 0.89 16.12
N GLY A 246 15.63 0.64 16.31
CA GLY A 246 15.11 -0.52 17.03
C GLY A 246 15.04 -0.36 18.55
N SER A 247 15.28 0.84 19.08
CA SER A 247 15.19 1.14 20.52
C SER A 247 13.91 1.87 20.91
N GLY A 248 13.75 2.16 22.21
CA GLY A 248 12.62 2.95 22.74
C GLY A 248 11.34 2.17 23.01
N GLY A 249 11.34 0.86 22.75
CA GLY A 249 10.18 -0.02 23.01
C GLY A 249 9.14 0.03 21.90
N LEU A 250 8.08 -0.77 22.05
CA LEU A 250 6.99 -0.89 21.09
C LEU A 250 6.02 0.29 21.20
N VAL A 251 5.65 0.88 20.07
CA VAL A 251 4.63 1.93 19.97
C VAL A 251 3.74 1.71 18.74
N ARG A 252 2.57 2.35 18.74
CA ARG A 252 1.78 2.53 17.52
C ARG A 252 2.46 3.55 16.62
N ILE A 253 2.81 3.13 15.41
CA ILE A 253 3.39 3.97 14.37
C ILE A 253 2.28 4.87 13.81
N LYS A 254 2.58 6.16 13.67
CA LYS A 254 1.59 7.20 13.35
C LYS A 254 1.95 7.82 12.00
N SER A 255 0.93 7.99 11.16
CA SER A 255 1.00 8.84 9.98
C SER A 255 1.44 10.25 10.35
N SER A 256 2.15 10.91 9.44
CA SER A 256 2.48 12.33 9.52
C SER A 256 1.56 13.18 8.65
N TYR A 257 0.45 12.62 8.18
CA TYR A 257 -0.61 13.36 7.49
C TYR A 257 -1.65 13.86 8.49
N SER A 258 -2.13 15.08 8.26
CA SER A 258 -3.22 15.69 9.02
C SER A 258 -4.21 16.36 8.08
N LEU A 259 -5.46 16.48 8.51
CA LEU A 259 -6.43 17.33 7.82
C LEU A 259 -5.92 18.78 7.77
N ARG A 260 -6.06 19.41 6.61
CA ARG A 260 -5.73 20.81 6.41
C ARG A 260 -6.68 21.70 7.20
N ASN A 261 -6.15 22.79 7.72
CA ASN A 261 -6.96 23.88 8.28
C ASN A 261 -7.33 24.85 7.15
N MET A 262 -8.54 24.69 6.60
CA MET A 262 -9.01 25.42 5.43
C MET A 262 -10.50 25.75 5.56
N ASN A 263 -10.91 26.89 4.99
CA ASN A 263 -12.31 27.33 5.00
C ASN A 263 -13.14 26.64 3.92
N ASP A 264 -12.54 26.40 2.76
CA ASP A 264 -13.12 25.61 1.69
C ASP A 264 -12.06 25.10 0.69
N ARG A 265 -12.47 24.19 -0.21
CA ARG A 265 -11.65 23.49 -1.21
C ARG A 265 -11.27 24.37 -2.41
N THR A 266 -10.49 25.42 -2.14
CA THR A 266 -10.09 26.45 -3.12
C THR A 266 -8.57 26.51 -3.38
N SER A 267 -7.80 25.64 -2.73
CA SER A 267 -6.35 25.58 -2.86
C SER A 267 -5.82 24.18 -2.56
N LEU A 268 -4.64 23.85 -3.08
CA LEU A 268 -3.92 22.61 -2.80
C LEU A 268 -3.00 22.76 -1.58
N ALA A 269 -2.47 21.62 -1.10
CA ALA A 269 -1.65 21.55 0.11
C ALA A 269 -0.32 22.33 -0.01
N ASP A 270 0.19 22.54 -1.22
CA ASP A 270 1.39 23.34 -1.50
C ASP A 270 1.12 24.86 -1.54
N GLY A 271 -0.14 25.28 -1.34
CA GLY A 271 -0.57 26.67 -1.37
C GLY A 271 -1.02 27.16 -2.74
N THR A 272 -1.02 26.31 -3.77
CA THR A 272 -1.57 26.64 -5.09
C THR A 272 -3.05 26.99 -4.98
N VAL A 273 -3.40 28.24 -5.31
CA VAL A 273 -4.80 28.69 -5.38
C VAL A 273 -5.39 28.21 -6.70
N LEU A 274 -6.52 27.53 -6.62
CA LEU A 274 -7.19 26.96 -7.79
C LEU A 274 -8.05 28.02 -8.50
N PRO A 275 -8.23 27.92 -9.83
CA PRO A 275 -9.31 28.64 -10.48
C PRO A 275 -10.66 28.12 -9.97
N ALA A 276 -11.68 28.99 -9.91
CA ALA A 276 -13.01 28.62 -9.40
C ALA A 276 -13.66 27.43 -10.14
N SER A 277 -13.20 27.10 -11.35
CA SER A 277 -13.64 25.91 -12.10
C SER A 277 -13.12 24.59 -11.54
N GLU A 278 -12.06 24.63 -10.72
CA GLU A 278 -11.37 23.48 -10.10
C GLU A 278 -11.59 23.43 -8.58
N ASP A 279 -12.40 24.33 -8.04
CA ASP A 279 -12.80 24.28 -6.63
C ASP A 279 -13.50 22.95 -6.34
N GLY A 280 -13.15 22.35 -5.21
CA GLY A 280 -13.79 21.15 -4.71
C GLY A 280 -15.19 21.44 -4.15
N PRO A 281 -15.94 20.40 -3.73
CA PRO A 281 -17.23 20.63 -3.11
C PRO A 281 -17.06 21.36 -1.79
N SER A 282 -18.06 22.16 -1.40
CA SER A 282 -17.96 22.93 -0.16
C SER A 282 -17.79 22.01 1.05
N ILE A 283 -16.92 22.35 2.00
CA ILE A 283 -16.77 21.61 3.28
C ILE A 283 -18.10 21.45 4.03
N ALA A 284 -19.02 22.41 3.89
CA ALA A 284 -20.35 22.33 4.48
C ALA A 284 -21.23 21.21 3.88
N SER A 285 -20.97 20.85 2.61
CA SER A 285 -21.68 19.78 1.89
C SER A 285 -20.99 18.42 2.03
N VAL A 286 -19.66 18.41 2.05
CA VAL A 286 -18.84 17.22 2.12
C VAL A 286 -17.72 17.49 3.12
N ALA A 287 -17.72 16.80 4.26
CA ALA A 287 -16.79 17.05 5.35
C ALA A 287 -15.31 16.87 4.92
N LEU A 288 -14.39 17.49 5.66
CA LEU A 288 -12.96 17.26 5.46
C LEU A 288 -12.58 15.79 5.70
N GLY A 289 -11.63 15.30 4.91
CA GLY A 289 -11.17 13.92 4.92
C GLY A 289 -11.88 13.03 3.92
N SER A 290 -12.77 13.60 3.10
CA SER A 290 -13.40 12.92 1.97
C SER A 290 -12.49 12.89 0.75
N TYR A 291 -11.59 13.86 0.59
CA TYR A 291 -10.69 13.92 -0.56
C TYR A 291 -9.23 13.81 -0.11
N ALA A 292 -8.37 13.22 -0.93
CA ALA A 292 -6.94 13.08 -0.64
C ALA A 292 -6.28 14.46 -0.40
N GLU A 293 -6.71 15.47 -1.14
CA GLU A 293 -6.23 16.85 -1.06
C GLU A 293 -6.74 17.62 0.16
N ASP A 294 -7.65 17.02 0.95
CA ASP A 294 -8.02 17.52 2.28
C ASP A 294 -6.88 17.29 3.29
N TYR A 295 -5.93 16.39 2.98
CA TYR A 295 -4.79 16.08 3.84
C TYR A 295 -3.53 16.84 3.43
N VAL A 296 -2.66 17.08 4.40
CA VAL A 296 -1.32 17.63 4.20
C VAL A 296 -0.31 16.83 5.01
N TYR A 297 0.83 16.52 4.40
CA TYR A 297 1.97 15.98 5.12
C TYR A 297 2.60 17.07 5.99
N VAL A 298 2.73 16.79 7.28
CA VAL A 298 3.40 17.65 8.26
C VAL A 298 4.61 16.90 8.77
N LYS A 299 5.78 17.29 8.27
CA LYS A 299 7.07 16.72 8.66
C LYS A 299 7.19 16.63 10.18
N ASP A 300 7.65 15.48 10.67
CA ASP A 300 7.90 15.19 12.09
C ASP A 300 6.66 15.25 13.00
N SER A 301 5.43 15.31 12.45
CA SER A 301 4.19 15.26 13.26
C SER A 301 3.81 13.85 13.72
N GLY A 302 4.23 12.83 12.96
CA GLY A 302 4.09 11.42 13.26
C GLY A 302 5.44 10.71 13.28
N HIS A 303 5.43 9.43 12.89
CA HIS A 303 6.65 8.61 12.79
C HIS A 303 7.13 8.42 11.35
N LEU A 304 6.29 8.76 10.38
CA LEU A 304 6.44 8.38 8.98
C LEU A 304 6.72 9.60 8.11
N ASP A 305 7.39 9.40 6.98
CA ASP A 305 7.65 10.43 5.99
C ASP A 305 6.44 10.65 5.06
N GLU A 306 6.62 11.47 4.03
CA GLU A 306 5.60 11.77 3.02
C GLU A 306 5.14 10.53 2.23
N HIS A 307 5.91 9.45 2.18
CA HIS A 307 5.52 8.21 1.51
C HIS A 307 4.76 7.27 2.45
N ASN A 308 4.51 7.68 3.70
CA ASN A 308 3.95 6.87 4.78
C ASN A 308 4.84 5.67 5.15
N GLY A 309 6.16 5.86 5.08
CA GLY A 309 7.13 4.89 5.56
C GLY A 309 8.24 5.53 6.38
N ARG A 310 9.25 4.74 6.72
CA ARG A 310 10.49 5.21 7.34
C ARG A 310 11.59 4.16 7.18
N PHE A 311 12.85 4.60 7.23
CA PHE A 311 13.96 3.68 7.48
C PHE A 311 13.94 3.22 8.93
N THR A 312 13.95 1.92 9.19
CA THR A 312 13.90 1.36 10.55
C THR A 312 14.50 -0.04 10.62
N VAL A 313 15.05 -0.38 11.79
CA VAL A 313 15.33 -1.77 12.19
C VAL A 313 14.00 -2.45 12.53
N THR A 314 13.85 -3.69 12.09
CA THR A 314 12.69 -4.57 12.39
C THR A 314 13.20 -5.97 12.75
N PRO A 315 12.34 -6.86 13.31
CA PRO A 315 12.70 -8.26 13.52
C PRO A 315 13.16 -8.97 12.25
N ASP A 316 12.54 -8.69 11.09
CA ASP A 316 12.88 -9.32 9.80
C ASP A 316 14.11 -8.68 9.14
N TYR A 317 14.35 -7.39 9.41
CA TYR A 317 15.47 -6.61 8.87
C TYR A 317 16.29 -6.01 10.03
N PRO A 318 17.10 -6.82 10.74
CA PRO A 318 17.88 -6.37 11.90
C PRO A 318 18.96 -5.34 11.55
N ASN A 319 19.36 -5.29 10.27
CA ASN A 319 20.31 -4.29 9.75
C ASN A 319 19.62 -3.01 9.23
N GLY A 320 18.29 -2.93 9.33
CA GLY A 320 17.49 -1.83 8.84
C GLY A 320 17.00 -2.03 7.40
N THR A 321 15.81 -1.48 7.14
CA THR A 321 15.22 -1.34 5.81
C THR A 321 14.36 -0.07 5.79
N TYR A 322 14.11 0.47 4.61
CA TYR A 322 12.91 1.28 4.44
C TYR A 322 11.67 0.38 4.49
N ALA A 323 10.62 0.83 5.16
CA ALA A 323 9.38 0.10 5.31
C ALA A 323 8.17 1.04 5.35
N TYR A 324 7.09 0.64 4.69
CA TYR A 324 5.78 1.26 4.82
C TYR A 324 5.04 0.65 6.02
N PHE A 325 4.07 1.40 6.55
CA PHE A 325 3.29 0.96 7.70
C PHE A 325 1.81 1.20 7.47
N THR A 326 0.96 0.25 7.88
CA THR A 326 -0.45 0.57 8.02
C THR A 326 -0.64 1.55 9.17
N THR A 327 -1.51 2.54 8.97
CA THR A 327 -1.73 3.59 9.96
C THR A 327 -3.16 3.51 10.48
N VAL A 328 -3.29 3.39 11.80
CA VAL A 328 -4.58 3.34 12.50
C VAL A 328 -4.59 4.31 13.68
N ASP A 329 -5.78 4.69 14.16
CA ASP A 329 -5.99 5.50 15.35
C ASP A 329 -5.91 4.65 16.64
N ALA A 330 -6.25 5.23 17.80
CA ALA A 330 -6.21 4.50 19.08
C ALA A 330 -7.27 3.39 19.19
N ASN A 331 -8.31 3.43 18.35
CA ASN A 331 -9.40 2.46 18.29
C ASN A 331 -9.21 1.45 17.14
N GLY A 332 -8.08 1.51 16.43
CA GLY A 332 -7.80 0.64 15.29
C GLY A 332 -8.45 1.07 13.97
N LYS A 333 -9.07 2.25 13.91
CA LYS A 333 -9.63 2.79 12.65
C LYS A 333 -8.50 3.26 11.74
N GLY A 334 -8.57 2.98 10.44
CA GLY A 334 -7.61 3.48 9.45
C GLY A 334 -7.42 5.00 9.51
N VAL A 335 -6.18 5.44 9.35
CA VAL A 335 -5.77 6.85 9.27
C VAL A 335 -5.03 7.06 7.95
N PHE A 336 -5.40 8.09 7.21
CA PHE A 336 -4.79 8.44 5.92
C PHE A 336 -3.26 8.52 6.01
N PRO A 337 -2.50 7.99 5.03
CA PRO A 337 -2.96 7.42 3.75
C PRO A 337 -3.11 5.89 3.79
N TYR A 338 -3.28 5.33 4.98
CA TYR A 338 -3.57 3.92 5.27
C TYR A 338 -2.44 2.92 4.98
N PHE A 339 -1.75 3.01 3.85
CA PHE A 339 -0.62 2.16 3.46
C PHE A 339 0.58 2.98 2.97
N LEU A 340 0.43 3.62 1.81
CA LEU A 340 1.45 4.42 1.13
C LEU A 340 0.90 5.83 0.92
N GLY A 341 1.76 6.84 1.01
CA GLY A 341 1.45 8.20 0.61
C GLY A 341 1.25 8.34 -0.90
N PRO A 342 1.16 9.58 -1.42
CA PRO A 342 0.92 9.84 -2.84
C PRO A 342 2.02 9.31 -3.79
N THR A 343 3.20 8.96 -3.28
CA THR A 343 4.34 8.49 -4.09
C THR A 343 5.05 7.31 -3.44
N TYR A 344 5.65 6.45 -4.25
CA TYR A 344 6.57 5.41 -3.80
C TYR A 344 7.91 6.03 -3.36
N TYR A 345 8.48 5.49 -2.29
CA TYR A 345 9.86 5.75 -1.89
C TYR A 345 10.86 5.09 -2.86
N GLY A 346 10.58 3.87 -3.32
CA GLY A 346 11.47 3.12 -4.18
C GLY A 346 11.29 3.39 -5.67
N VAL A 347 12.25 2.91 -6.46
CA VAL A 347 12.12 2.84 -7.92
C VAL A 347 11.12 1.74 -8.28
N VAL A 348 10.00 2.13 -8.90
CA VAL A 348 9.06 1.17 -9.50
C VAL A 348 9.57 0.79 -10.88
N ALA A 349 9.87 -0.50 -11.09
CA ALA A 349 10.24 -0.98 -12.41
C ALA A 349 9.05 -0.82 -13.37
N THR A 350 9.27 -0.22 -14.55
CA THR A 350 8.27 -0.17 -15.62
C THR A 350 7.77 -1.59 -15.91
N GLN A 351 6.51 -1.86 -15.61
CA GLN A 351 5.96 -3.22 -15.64
C GLN A 351 5.90 -3.75 -17.07
N SER A 352 6.41 -4.96 -17.29
CA SER A 352 5.98 -5.79 -18.41
C SER A 352 4.55 -6.24 -18.13
N SER A 353 3.67 -5.96 -19.08
CA SER A 353 2.22 -5.92 -19.03
C SER A 353 1.52 -7.29 -18.87
N THR A 354 1.86 -8.11 -17.87
CA THR A 354 1.25 -9.44 -17.76
C THR A 354 0.63 -9.84 -16.42
N ALA A 355 0.59 -9.01 -15.37
CA ALA A 355 0.01 -9.50 -14.11
C ALA A 355 -0.43 -8.47 -13.05
N ILE A 356 -0.90 -7.30 -13.43
CA ILE A 356 -1.86 -6.56 -12.59
C ILE A 356 -3.15 -6.52 -13.39
N PRO A 357 -4.27 -7.09 -12.90
CA PRO A 357 -5.53 -6.96 -13.59
C PRO A 357 -5.82 -5.48 -13.78
N ASP A 358 -5.85 -5.05 -15.04
CA ASP A 358 -6.28 -3.71 -15.41
C ASP A 358 -7.75 -3.57 -14.98
N HIS A 359 -8.04 -2.62 -14.11
CA HIS A 359 -9.40 -2.38 -13.62
C HIS A 359 -10.21 -1.64 -14.69
N ALA A 360 -11.52 -1.91 -14.75
CA ALA A 360 -12.39 -0.96 -15.42
C ALA A 360 -12.46 0.28 -14.54
N ALA A 361 -11.75 1.34 -14.92
CA ALA A 361 -12.25 2.66 -14.57
C ALA A 361 -13.69 2.75 -15.12
N PRO A 362 -14.67 3.22 -14.34
CA PRO A 362 -15.94 3.63 -14.92
C PRO A 362 -15.62 4.63 -16.02
N GLN A 363 -16.12 4.37 -17.23
CA GLN A 363 -15.80 5.21 -18.38
C GLN A 363 -16.12 6.67 -18.06
N ALA A 364 -15.08 7.51 -18.01
CA ALA A 364 -15.25 8.94 -18.17
C ALA A 364 -16.03 9.15 -19.48
N GLY A 365 -17.25 9.69 -19.33
CA GLY A 365 -18.33 9.49 -20.28
C GLY A 365 -18.02 9.87 -21.73
N GLY A 366 -18.29 8.92 -22.63
CA GLY A 366 -18.75 9.27 -23.98
C GLY A 366 -20.19 9.79 -23.90
N SER A 367 -20.41 10.98 -24.46
CA SER A 367 -21.72 11.64 -24.56
C SER A 367 -22.83 10.69 -25.03
N GLY A 368 -23.81 10.42 -24.18
CA GLY A 368 -25.01 9.66 -24.55
C GLY A 368 -26.02 9.61 -23.41
N ASN A 369 -27.16 10.27 -23.60
CA ASN A 369 -28.31 10.24 -22.70
C ASN A 369 -28.68 8.81 -22.27
N GLY A 370 -28.75 8.55 -20.97
CA GLY A 370 -29.30 7.29 -20.45
C GLY A 370 -29.19 7.14 -18.93
N ALA A 371 -30.23 7.60 -18.22
CA ALA A 371 -30.64 7.22 -16.86
C ALA A 371 -29.54 6.94 -15.81
N GLY A 372 -29.17 8.00 -15.07
CA GLY A 372 -28.40 7.89 -13.83
C GLY A 372 -29.20 7.20 -12.73
N ALA A 373 -28.61 6.15 -12.16
CA ALA A 373 -28.99 5.66 -10.84
C ALA A 373 -28.17 6.43 -9.80
N LEU A 374 -28.70 7.59 -9.43
CA LEU A 374 -28.33 8.27 -8.19
C LEU A 374 -28.73 7.37 -7.02
N LEU A 375 -27.77 6.95 -6.20
CA LEU A 375 -28.09 6.48 -4.86
C LEU A 375 -28.56 7.71 -4.05
N PRO A 376 -29.74 7.68 -3.41
CA PRO A 376 -30.30 8.85 -2.78
C PRO A 376 -29.57 9.17 -1.47
N HIS A 377 -29.13 10.42 -1.35
CA HIS A 377 -28.67 11.01 -0.10
C HIS A 377 -29.90 11.33 0.78
N HIS A 378 -29.83 10.92 2.05
CA HIS A 378 -30.60 11.50 3.14
C HIS A 378 -29.66 12.16 4.14
#